data_AF-A0A2P4XXG8-F1
#
_entry.id   AF-A0A2P4XXG8-F1
#
_cell.length_a   1.000
_cell.length_b   1.000
_cell.length_c   1.000
_cell.angle_alpha   90.00
_cell.angle_beta   90.00
_cell.angle_gamma   90.00
#
_symmetry.space_group_name_H-M   'P 1'
#
loop_
_entity.id
_entity.type
_entity.pdbx_description
1 polymer ?
#
loop_
_entity_poly.entity_id
_entity_poly.type
_entity_poly.pdbx_seq_one_letter_code
_entity_poly.pdbx_strand_id
1 'polypeptide(L)'
;MDRTPVHLLTSGGSRQTTTVMRRIHGDMQPIPAPELVRDYHRWMGGVDVHDQLRMQRYSVQLCYKTRKYYKTLFLGLLDMALVNAYIVFRHHKKLNDKRPEHKKHPPKHYAYFETLMTQLLAVDCTETYEVIERATTARDRTAASPVRDDAMPAPEVVHAMTSDGHCLEENPDMVDNDQGLKHRQRSCKVCALYKSKPRKYTKYFCPECSTGNKR
;
A
#
# COMPACT_ATOMS: atom_id res chain seq x y z
N MET A 1 39.29 -5.16 4.93
CA MET A 1 38.11 -4.43 5.45
C MET A 1 37.96 -3.17 4.66
N ASP A 2 36.73 -2.85 4.28
CA ASP A 2 36.44 -1.54 3.70
C ASP A 2 36.80 -0.45 4.73
N ARG A 3 37.64 0.51 4.34
CA ARG A 3 38.13 1.60 5.20
C ARG A 3 37.29 2.86 5.01
N THR A 4 36.10 2.71 4.45
CA THR A 4 35.17 3.81 4.20
C THR A 4 34.67 4.38 5.53
N PRO A 5 34.78 5.70 5.73
CA PRO A 5 34.17 6.34 6.89
C PRO A 5 32.65 6.20 6.79
N VAL A 6 31.99 5.89 7.91
CA VAL A 6 30.54 5.82 8.02
C VAL A 6 30.07 6.97 8.91
N HIS A 7 29.13 7.76 8.39
CA HIS A 7 28.51 8.86 9.13
C HIS A 7 27.15 8.41 9.66
N LEU A 8 26.90 8.62 10.95
CA LEU A 8 25.61 8.38 11.58
C LEU A 8 25.09 9.67 12.20
N LEU A 9 23.80 9.93 12.02
CA LEU A 9 23.10 11.08 12.58
C LEU A 9 22.06 10.58 13.58
N THR A 10 21.93 11.27 14.70
CA THR A 10 20.96 10.94 15.75
C THR A 10 20.53 12.21 16.49
N SER A 11 19.26 12.27 16.90
CA SER A 11 18.70 13.36 17.71
C SER A 11 18.74 13.08 19.21
N GLY A 12 18.99 11.82 19.63
CA GLY A 12 18.97 11.42 21.04
C GLY A 12 19.87 10.23 21.37
N GLY A 13 20.75 9.82 20.45
CA GLY A 13 21.66 8.71 20.64
C GLY A 13 22.87 9.07 21.52
N SER A 14 23.21 8.15 22.40
CA SER A 14 24.38 8.27 23.28
C SER A 14 25.69 8.10 22.49
N ARG A 15 26.69 8.89 22.87
CA ARG A 15 28.07 8.81 22.35
C ARG A 15 28.99 7.98 23.26
N GLN A 16 28.45 7.42 24.34
CA GLN A 16 29.24 6.59 25.25
C GLN A 16 29.79 5.38 24.51
N THR A 17 31.03 5.02 24.81
CA THR A 17 31.66 3.85 24.20
C THR A 17 31.03 2.58 24.78
N THR A 18 30.57 1.72 23.89
CA THR A 18 30.04 0.39 24.19
C THR A 18 30.73 -0.63 23.31
N THR A 19 30.35 -1.90 23.43
CA THR A 19 30.92 -2.98 22.62
C THR A 19 29.91 -3.46 21.59
N VAL A 20 30.34 -3.60 20.33
CA VAL A 20 29.58 -4.26 19.27
C VAL A 20 30.34 -5.49 18.77
N MET A 21 29.62 -6.57 18.50
CA MET A 21 30.21 -7.76 17.90
C MET A 21 30.31 -7.56 16.39
N ARG A 22 31.51 -7.72 15.82
CA ARG A 22 31.75 -7.62 14.38
C ARG A 22 32.48 -8.85 13.90
N ARG A 23 32.10 -9.35 12.72
CA ARG A 23 32.83 -10.45 12.08
C ARG A 23 34.09 -9.91 11.40
N ILE A 24 35.26 -10.37 11.84
CA ILE A 24 36.57 -10.02 11.32
C ILE A 24 37.28 -11.33 10.95
N HIS A 25 37.68 -11.47 9.69
CA HIS A 25 38.36 -12.70 9.21
C HIS A 25 37.60 -14.02 9.48
N GLY A 26 36.27 -13.96 9.60
CA GLY A 26 35.42 -15.13 9.88
C GLY A 26 34.96 -15.22 11.35
N ASP A 27 35.71 -14.63 12.27
CA ASP A 27 35.45 -14.71 13.71
C ASP A 27 34.67 -13.50 14.23
N MET A 28 33.76 -13.73 15.18
CA MET A 28 33.10 -12.62 15.87
C MET A 28 34.02 -12.05 16.93
N GLN A 29 34.36 -10.77 16.80
CA GLN A 29 35.21 -10.05 17.73
C GLN A 29 34.45 -8.87 18.36
N PRO A 30 34.64 -8.61 19.66
CA PRO A 30 34.13 -7.41 20.30
C PRO A 30 34.96 -6.19 19.88
N ILE A 31 34.30 -5.13 19.39
CA ILE A 31 34.95 -3.87 19.01
C ILE A 31 34.30 -2.72 19.79
N PRO A 32 35.10 -1.77 20.33
CA PRO A 32 34.56 -0.55 20.91
C PRO A 32 33.88 0.30 19.84
N ALA A 33 32.63 0.69 20.08
CA ALA A 33 31.86 1.59 19.24
C ALA A 33 30.91 2.47 20.07
N PRO A 34 30.57 3.68 19.60
CA PRO A 34 29.55 4.49 20.26
C PRO A 34 28.23 3.73 20.39
N GLU A 35 27.51 3.95 21.50
CA GLU A 35 26.24 3.31 21.80
C GLU A 35 25.21 3.45 20.67
N LEU A 36 25.18 4.61 20.00
CA LEU A 36 24.33 4.84 18.82
C LEU A 36 24.52 3.78 17.72
N VAL A 37 25.73 3.22 17.56
CA VAL A 37 26.03 2.20 16.53
C VAL A 37 25.41 0.86 16.94
N ARG A 38 25.49 0.52 18.23
CA ARG A 38 24.86 -0.70 18.77
C ARG A 38 23.36 -0.64 18.59
N ASP A 39 22.76 0.50 18.90
CA ASP A 39 21.31 0.68 18.78
C ASP A 39 20.86 0.67 17.32
N TYR A 40 21.62 1.32 16.43
CA TYR A 40 21.38 1.23 14.98
C TYR A 40 21.39 -0.24 14.51
N HIS A 41 22.45 -1.00 14.82
CA HIS A 41 22.51 -2.42 14.43
C HIS A 41 21.38 -3.26 15.02
N ARG A 42 20.93 -2.96 16.24
CA ARG A 42 19.84 -3.68 16.89
C ARG A 42 18.50 -3.50 16.18
N TRP A 43 18.25 -2.31 15.63
CA TRP A 43 16.92 -1.93 15.11
C TRP A 43 16.84 -1.82 13.59
N MET A 44 17.95 -1.62 12.87
CA MET A 44 17.97 -1.40 11.42
C MET A 44 17.34 -2.53 10.61
N GLY A 45 17.39 -3.76 11.11
CA GLY A 45 16.86 -4.94 10.40
C GLY A 45 15.35 -5.15 10.55
N GLY A 46 14.61 -4.26 11.22
CA GLY A 46 13.18 -4.46 11.47
C GLY A 46 12.37 -4.63 10.19
N VAL A 47 12.65 -3.80 9.17
CA VAL A 47 11.99 -3.88 7.85
C VAL A 47 12.40 -5.15 7.12
N ASP A 48 13.70 -5.48 7.09
CA ASP A 48 14.21 -6.67 6.40
C ASP A 48 13.65 -7.96 7.01
N VAL A 49 13.51 -8.02 8.33
CA VAL A 49 12.92 -9.19 9.03
C VAL A 49 11.43 -9.32 8.71
N HIS A 50 10.69 -8.21 8.65
CA HIS A 50 9.28 -8.22 8.23
C HIS A 50 9.15 -8.65 6.77
N ASP A 51 9.98 -8.09 5.88
CA ASP A 51 10.01 -8.41 4.46
C ASP A 51 10.37 -9.88 4.22
N GLN A 52 11.34 -10.40 4.98
CA GLN A 52 11.71 -11.82 4.97
C GLN A 52 10.56 -12.70 5.42
N LEU A 53 9.82 -12.33 6.48
CA LEU A 53 8.64 -13.07 6.94
C LEU A 53 7.51 -13.00 5.91
N ARG A 54 7.34 -11.87 5.22
CA ARG A 54 6.36 -11.67 4.16
C ARG A 54 6.67 -12.50 2.92
N MET A 55 7.92 -12.47 2.45
CA MET A 55 8.39 -13.15 1.23
C MET A 55 8.78 -14.62 1.45
N GLN A 56 8.41 -15.21 2.59
CA GLN A 56 8.63 -16.63 2.89
C GLN A 56 7.71 -17.57 2.08
N ARG A 57 7.71 -18.86 2.44
CA ARG A 57 6.96 -19.95 1.77
C ARG A 57 5.44 -19.73 1.61
N TYR A 58 4.85 -18.74 2.29
CA TYR A 58 3.41 -18.50 2.34
C TYR A 58 2.99 -17.17 1.71
N SER A 59 3.87 -16.51 0.93
CA SER A 59 3.53 -15.28 0.22
C SER A 59 2.53 -15.53 -0.91
N VAL A 60 1.35 -14.94 -0.81
CA VAL A 60 0.33 -14.98 -1.87
C VAL A 60 0.80 -14.20 -3.10
N GLN A 61 1.50 -13.08 -2.89
CA GLN A 61 2.07 -12.27 -3.98
C GLN A 61 3.06 -13.06 -4.84
N LEU A 62 3.88 -13.92 -4.24
CA LEU A 62 4.84 -14.76 -4.97
C LEU A 62 4.15 -15.94 -5.68
N CYS A 63 3.09 -16.50 -5.07
CA CYS A 63 2.31 -17.60 -5.65
C CYS A 63 1.52 -17.18 -6.91
N TYR A 64 0.96 -15.97 -6.93
CA TYR A 64 0.08 -15.51 -8.02
C TYR A 64 0.74 -14.41 -8.85
N LYS A 65 1.38 -14.79 -9.96
CA LYS A 65 1.92 -13.83 -10.92
C LYS A 65 0.81 -13.27 -11.82
N THR A 66 0.58 -11.97 -11.75
CA THR A 66 -0.40 -11.28 -12.59
C THR A 66 0.27 -10.30 -13.55
N ARG A 67 -0.30 -10.10 -14.75
CA ARG A 67 0.21 -9.12 -15.72
C ARG A 67 -0.15 -7.67 -15.37
N LYS A 68 -1.14 -7.46 -14.50
CA LYS A 68 -1.67 -6.14 -14.15
C LYS A 68 -1.07 -5.68 -12.83
N TYR A 69 -0.30 -4.59 -12.83
CA TYR A 69 0.48 -4.13 -11.66
C TYR A 69 -0.36 -3.96 -10.38
N TYR A 70 -1.60 -3.45 -10.50
CA TYR A 70 -2.46 -3.19 -9.34
C TYR A 70 -2.87 -4.46 -8.60
N LYS A 71 -2.96 -5.60 -9.31
CA LYS A 71 -3.27 -6.89 -8.67
C LYS A 71 -2.09 -7.35 -7.83
N THR A 72 -0.86 -7.21 -8.34
CA THR A 72 0.36 -7.50 -7.58
C THR A 72 0.49 -6.59 -6.36
N LEU A 73 0.13 -5.30 -6.50
CA LEU A 73 0.11 -4.35 -5.38
C LEU A 73 -0.90 -4.79 -4.30
N PHE A 74 -2.12 -5.16 -4.69
CA PHE A 74 -3.13 -5.67 -3.77
C PHE A 74 -2.64 -6.92 -3.03
N LEU A 75 -2.04 -7.89 -3.73
CA LEU A 75 -1.50 -9.10 -3.10
C LEU A 75 -0.36 -8.80 -2.12
N GLY A 76 0.47 -7.79 -2.41
CA GLY A 76 1.50 -7.34 -1.46
C GLY A 76 0.91 -6.70 -0.19
N LEU A 77 -0.18 -5.93 -0.32
CA LEU A 77 -0.91 -5.38 0.82
C LEU A 77 -1.60 -6.49 1.64
N LEU A 78 -2.16 -7.50 0.96
CA LEU A 78 -2.74 -8.67 1.61
C LEU A 78 -1.67 -9.44 2.40
N ASP A 79 -0.51 -9.73 1.79
CA ASP A 79 0.60 -10.39 2.47
C ASP A 79 1.07 -9.59 3.71
N MET A 80 1.15 -8.25 3.61
CA MET A 80 1.45 -7.40 4.77
C MET A 80 0.40 -7.51 5.88
N ALA A 81 -0.89 -7.48 5.53
CA ALA A 81 -1.97 -7.63 6.50
C ALA A 81 -1.93 -8.99 7.21
N LEU A 82 -1.66 -10.07 6.46
CA LEU A 82 -1.53 -11.43 6.99
C LEU A 82 -0.36 -11.56 7.97
N VAL A 83 0.81 -11.00 7.64
CA VAL A 83 1.97 -10.97 8.55
C VAL A 83 1.69 -10.16 9.80
N ASN A 84 1.06 -8.99 9.67
CA ASN A 84 0.69 -8.15 10.82
C ASN A 84 -0.30 -8.87 11.74
N ALA A 85 -1.32 -9.51 11.18
CA ALA A 85 -2.27 -10.32 11.94
C ALA A 85 -1.58 -11.49 12.67
N TYR A 86 -0.61 -12.15 12.03
CA TYR A 86 0.21 -13.18 12.68
C TYR A 86 1.05 -12.64 13.84
N ILE A 87 1.67 -11.47 13.70
CA ILE A 87 2.44 -10.82 14.79
C ILE A 87 1.54 -10.55 15.99
N VAL A 88 0.35 -9.97 15.76
CA VAL A 88 -0.66 -9.71 16.79
C VAL A 88 -1.12 -11.01 17.46
N PHE A 89 -1.43 -12.03 16.67
CA PHE A 89 -1.82 -13.34 17.18
C PHE A 89 -0.73 -13.97 18.05
N ARG A 90 0.53 -13.92 17.61
CA ARG A 90 1.68 -14.44 18.36
C ARG A 90 1.86 -13.68 19.69
N HIS A 91 1.69 -12.37 19.68
CA HIS A 91 1.74 -11.54 20.89
C HIS A 91 0.62 -11.89 21.87
N HIS A 92 -0.63 -11.94 21.39
CA HIS A 92 -1.80 -12.33 22.18
C HIS A 92 -1.64 -13.72 22.78
N LYS A 93 -1.19 -14.70 21.98
CA LYS A 93 -0.94 -16.06 22.47
C LYS A 93 0.15 -16.07 23.53
N LYS A 94 1.24 -15.33 23.37
CA LYS A 94 2.33 -15.25 24.36
C LYS A 94 1.83 -14.73 25.72
N LEU A 95 0.98 -13.71 25.71
CA LEU A 95 0.41 -13.12 26.94
C LEU A 95 -0.61 -14.04 27.61
N ASN A 96 -1.44 -14.72 26.82
CA ASN A 96 -2.55 -15.53 27.34
C ASN A 96 -2.23 -17.02 27.49
N ASP A 97 -1.00 -17.45 27.19
CA ASP A 97 -0.58 -18.83 27.35
C ASP A 97 -0.39 -19.17 28.84
N LYS A 98 -1.33 -19.95 29.39
CA LYS A 98 -1.30 -20.43 30.78
C LYS A 98 -0.40 -21.67 30.96
N ARG A 99 0.20 -22.21 29.89
CA ARG A 99 1.07 -23.38 29.99
C ARG A 99 2.36 -23.05 30.75
N PRO A 100 2.98 -24.04 31.42
CA PRO A 100 4.30 -23.88 32.02
C PRO A 100 5.33 -23.41 30.98
N GLU A 101 6.31 -22.60 31.39
CA GLU A 101 7.30 -21.98 30.48
C GLU A 101 8.03 -22.99 29.58
N HIS A 102 8.40 -24.16 30.12
CA HIS A 102 9.03 -25.25 29.37
C HIS A 102 8.15 -25.87 28.27
N LYS A 103 6.82 -25.65 28.31
CA LYS A 103 5.85 -26.08 27.28
C LYS A 103 5.34 -24.92 26.41
N LYS A 104 5.83 -23.69 26.63
CA LYS A 104 5.47 -22.54 25.80
C LYS A 104 6.30 -22.60 24.52
N HIS A 105 5.61 -22.67 23.40
CA HIS A 105 6.23 -22.66 22.08
C HIS A 105 5.52 -21.61 21.23
N PRO A 106 6.26 -20.78 20.47
CA PRO A 106 5.66 -19.91 19.50
C PRO A 106 4.75 -20.71 18.54
N PRO A 107 3.59 -20.17 18.15
CA PRO A 107 2.77 -20.81 17.13
C PRO A 107 3.59 -20.98 15.85
N LYS A 108 3.45 -22.14 15.19
CA LYS A 108 4.07 -22.36 13.88
C LYS A 108 3.35 -21.50 12.85
N HIS A 109 4.11 -20.89 11.94
CA HIS A 109 3.56 -19.99 10.92
C HIS A 109 2.47 -20.67 10.08
N TYR A 110 2.73 -21.87 9.56
CA TYR A 110 1.76 -22.61 8.74
C TYR A 110 0.45 -22.92 9.48
N ALA A 111 0.53 -23.29 10.76
CA ALA A 111 -0.65 -23.67 11.54
C ALA A 111 -1.58 -22.47 11.76
N TYR A 112 -1.01 -21.27 11.89
CA TYR A 112 -1.79 -20.03 11.92
C TYR A 112 -2.49 -19.79 10.58
N PHE A 113 -1.76 -19.87 9.46
CA PHE A 113 -2.33 -19.65 8.13
C PHE A 113 -3.39 -20.69 7.75
N GLU A 114 -3.20 -21.95 8.13
CA GLU A 114 -4.19 -23.02 7.94
C GLU A 114 -5.49 -22.69 8.68
N THR A 115 -5.40 -22.34 9.97
CA THR A 115 -6.56 -21.94 10.78
C THR A 115 -7.27 -20.72 10.19
N LEU A 116 -6.49 -19.71 9.80
CA LEU A 116 -7.01 -18.48 9.20
C LEU A 116 -7.74 -18.77 7.89
N MET A 117 -7.17 -19.61 7.03
CA MET A 117 -7.79 -19.98 5.75
C MET A 117 -9.12 -20.71 5.98
N THR A 118 -9.16 -21.66 6.92
CA THR A 118 -10.40 -22.36 7.29
C THR A 118 -11.47 -21.37 7.78
N GLN A 119 -11.09 -20.41 8.62
CA GLN A 119 -12.01 -19.38 9.12
C GLN A 119 -12.53 -18.48 8.00
N LEU A 120 -11.67 -18.06 7.07
CA LEU A 120 -12.07 -17.24 5.92
C LEU A 120 -13.00 -18.00 4.96
N LEU A 121 -12.77 -19.30 4.75
CA LEU A 121 -13.63 -20.15 3.93
C LEU A 121 -14.98 -20.45 4.57
N ALA A 122 -15.06 -20.43 5.90
CA ALA A 122 -16.32 -20.59 6.64
C ALA A 122 -17.21 -19.33 6.61
N VAL A 123 -16.72 -18.21 6.05
CA VAL A 123 -17.54 -17.03 5.78
C VAL A 123 -18.29 -17.29 4.47
N ASP A 124 -19.45 -17.93 4.53
CA ASP A 124 -20.20 -18.39 3.35
C ASP A 124 -21.59 -17.75 3.19
N CYS A 125 -22.07 -16.98 4.17
CA CYS A 125 -23.40 -16.36 4.11
C CYS A 125 -23.36 -14.84 3.85
N THR A 126 -24.28 -14.36 3.01
CA THR A 126 -24.40 -12.94 2.63
C THR A 126 -24.51 -12.02 3.85
N GLU A 127 -25.25 -12.44 4.88
CA GLU A 127 -25.41 -11.69 6.12
C GLU A 127 -24.06 -11.42 6.82
N THR A 128 -23.16 -12.40 6.85
CA THR A 128 -21.81 -12.19 7.44
C THR A 128 -20.97 -11.21 6.64
N TYR A 129 -21.05 -11.24 5.31
CA TYR A 129 -20.37 -10.26 4.47
C TYR A 129 -20.87 -8.85 4.72
N GLU A 130 -22.19 -8.65 4.79
CA GLU A 130 -22.76 -7.33 5.08
C GLU A 130 -22.37 -6.83 6.48
N VAL A 131 -22.32 -7.72 7.48
CA VAL A 131 -21.86 -7.37 8.83
C VAL A 131 -20.40 -6.94 8.81
N ILE A 132 -19.54 -7.67 8.09
CA ILE A 132 -18.12 -7.32 7.94
C ILE A 132 -18.00 -5.98 7.21
N GLU A 133 -18.73 -5.76 6.12
CA GLU A 133 -18.69 -4.53 5.34
C GLU A 133 -19.11 -3.32 6.20
N ARG A 134 -20.25 -3.42 6.91
CA ARG A 134 -20.71 -2.40 7.86
C ARG A 134 -19.66 -2.12 8.95
N ALA A 135 -19.05 -3.16 9.52
CA ALA A 135 -18.03 -3.02 10.55
C ALA A 135 -16.68 -2.53 10.03
N THR A 136 -16.38 -2.69 8.74
CA THR A 136 -15.09 -2.34 8.10
C THR A 136 -15.14 -1.05 7.27
N THR A 137 -16.33 -0.46 7.09
CA THR A 137 -16.51 0.79 6.36
C THR A 137 -15.58 1.87 6.94
N ALA A 138 -14.81 2.52 6.07
CA ALA A 138 -13.67 3.38 6.39
C ALA A 138 -13.97 4.64 7.22
N ARG A 139 -15.24 4.90 7.54
CA ARG A 139 -15.67 6.10 8.28
C ARG A 139 -15.08 6.18 9.69
N ASP A 140 -14.88 5.04 10.36
CA ASP A 140 -14.50 5.04 11.78
C ASP A 140 -13.02 4.69 12.04
N ARG A 141 -12.25 4.31 11.02
CA ARG A 141 -10.84 3.86 11.18
C ARG A 141 -9.79 4.77 10.53
N THR A 142 -10.22 5.79 9.80
CA THR A 142 -9.27 6.79 9.31
C THR A 142 -8.97 7.71 10.48
N ALA A 143 -7.77 7.63 11.06
CA ALA A 143 -7.26 8.73 11.87
C ALA A 143 -7.50 10.00 11.07
N ALA A 144 -8.11 11.03 11.66
CA ALA A 144 -8.35 12.28 10.96
C ALA A 144 -7.03 12.72 10.33
N SER A 145 -6.90 12.58 9.00
CA SER A 145 -5.85 13.28 8.28
C SER A 145 -5.98 14.75 8.68
N PRO A 146 -4.87 15.47 8.93
CA PRO A 146 -4.95 16.91 9.12
C PRO A 146 -5.75 17.45 7.95
N VAL A 147 -6.97 17.89 8.24
CA VAL A 147 -7.90 18.40 7.27
C VAL A 147 -7.17 19.57 6.61
N ARG A 148 -6.92 19.48 5.30
CA ARG A 148 -6.87 20.72 4.53
C ARG A 148 -8.30 21.22 4.60
N ASP A 149 -8.52 22.32 5.32
CA ASP A 149 -9.81 22.99 5.40
C ASP A 149 -10.29 23.26 3.97
N ASP A 150 -11.11 22.36 3.45
CA ASP A 150 -12.02 22.52 2.32
C ASP A 150 -12.81 21.21 2.20
N ALA A 151 -13.80 21.08 3.08
CA ALA A 151 -14.84 20.07 2.94
C ALA A 151 -15.66 20.36 1.67
N MET A 152 -15.41 19.60 0.60
CA MET A 152 -16.30 19.58 -0.56
C MET A 152 -17.61 18.86 -0.18
N PRO A 153 -18.80 19.48 -0.37
CA PRO A 153 -20.08 18.80 -0.23
C PRO A 153 -20.26 17.68 -1.27
N ALA A 154 -21.27 16.84 -1.06
CA ALA A 154 -21.71 15.76 -1.95
C ALA A 154 -21.84 16.23 -3.42
N PRO A 155 -21.71 15.33 -4.41
CA PRO A 155 -21.51 15.72 -5.80
C PRO A 155 -22.81 16.25 -6.40
N GLU A 156 -23.01 17.56 -6.33
CA GLU A 156 -23.65 18.28 -7.42
C GLU A 156 -22.68 18.26 -8.61
N VAL A 157 -23.23 18.12 -9.81
CA VAL A 157 -22.51 17.97 -11.09
C VAL A 157 -21.36 18.98 -11.18
N VAL A 158 -20.15 18.51 -10.89
CA VAL A 158 -18.97 19.39 -10.83
C VAL A 158 -18.49 19.65 -12.24
N HIS A 159 -18.79 20.84 -12.75
CA HIS A 159 -18.02 21.44 -13.85
C HIS A 159 -16.57 21.58 -13.39
N ALA A 160 -15.70 20.70 -13.87
CA ALA A 160 -14.27 20.77 -13.58
C ALA A 160 -13.68 21.99 -14.31
N MET A 161 -13.47 23.09 -13.59
CA MET A 161 -12.72 24.24 -14.10
C MET A 161 -11.22 24.01 -13.86
N THR A 162 -10.41 24.07 -14.91
CA THR A 162 -8.96 24.22 -14.78
C THR A 162 -8.60 25.70 -14.59
N SER A 163 -7.43 26.01 -14.04
CA SER A 163 -7.02 27.39 -13.67
C SER A 163 -6.86 28.38 -14.83
N ASP A 164 -7.22 27.98 -16.05
CA ASP A 164 -7.24 28.81 -17.27
C ASP A 164 -8.68 29.06 -17.79
N GLY A 165 -9.70 28.87 -16.96
CA GLY A 165 -11.09 29.22 -17.30
C GLY A 165 -11.81 28.22 -18.21
N HIS A 166 -11.24 27.03 -18.44
CA HIS A 166 -11.88 26.02 -19.28
C HIS A 166 -12.78 25.09 -18.46
N CYS A 167 -14.07 25.11 -18.77
CA CYS A 167 -15.05 24.14 -18.29
C CYS A 167 -15.12 22.93 -19.24
N LEU A 168 -14.99 21.71 -18.70
CA LEU A 168 -15.20 20.46 -19.44
C LEU A 168 -16.63 19.95 -19.25
N GLU A 169 -17.29 19.63 -20.36
CA GLU A 169 -18.64 19.04 -20.40
C GLU A 169 -18.59 17.64 -21.01
N GLU A 170 -19.50 16.75 -20.59
CA GLU A 170 -19.66 15.43 -21.20
C GLU A 170 -20.33 15.55 -22.57
N ASN A 171 -19.85 14.82 -23.59
CA ASN A 171 -20.38 14.93 -24.94
C ASN A 171 -21.75 14.23 -25.08
N PRO A 172 -22.84 14.97 -25.36
CA PRO A 172 -24.17 14.39 -25.50
C PRO A 172 -24.38 13.67 -26.85
N ASP A 173 -23.52 13.91 -27.84
CA ASP A 173 -23.69 13.35 -29.18
C ASP A 173 -23.49 11.83 -29.16
N MET A 174 -24.51 11.08 -29.60
CA MET A 174 -24.40 9.64 -29.88
C MET A 174 -24.54 9.37 -31.38
N VAL A 175 -23.78 8.40 -31.89
CA VAL A 175 -23.84 7.94 -33.28
C VAL A 175 -24.15 6.44 -33.26
N ASP A 176 -25.07 6.03 -34.12
CA ASP A 176 -25.42 4.63 -34.30
C ASP A 176 -24.41 3.95 -35.24
N ASN A 177 -24.03 2.72 -34.90
CA ASN A 177 -23.11 1.89 -35.68
C ASN A 177 -23.55 0.42 -35.56
N ASP A 178 -23.01 -0.49 -36.36
CA ASP A 178 -23.37 -1.92 -36.41
C ASP A 178 -23.20 -2.67 -35.06
N GLN A 179 -22.67 -2.00 -34.03
CA GLN A 179 -22.46 -2.49 -32.66
C GLN A 179 -23.29 -1.72 -31.61
N GLY A 180 -24.27 -0.91 -32.04
CA GLY A 180 -25.16 -0.08 -31.21
C GLY A 180 -24.73 1.38 -31.03
N LEU A 181 -25.56 2.14 -30.31
CA LEU A 181 -25.38 3.56 -29.98
C LEU A 181 -24.09 3.81 -29.20
N LYS A 182 -23.17 4.60 -29.77
CA LYS A 182 -21.93 4.99 -29.10
C LYS A 182 -21.78 6.51 -29.08
N HIS A 183 -21.29 7.05 -27.97
CA HIS A 183 -20.95 8.47 -27.89
C HIS A 183 -19.90 8.86 -28.94
N ARG A 184 -20.14 9.98 -29.62
CA ARG A 184 -19.25 10.55 -30.60
C ARG A 184 -17.96 11.02 -29.92
N GLN A 185 -16.82 10.62 -30.45
CA GLN A 185 -15.53 11.02 -29.90
C GLN A 185 -15.13 12.39 -30.45
N ARG A 186 -14.78 13.34 -29.58
CA ARG A 186 -14.23 14.66 -29.96
C ARG A 186 -12.77 14.76 -29.54
N SER A 187 -11.95 15.45 -30.33
CA SER A 187 -10.56 15.76 -29.97
C SER A 187 -10.50 17.11 -29.25
N CYS A 188 -9.85 17.15 -28.09
CA CYS A 188 -9.62 18.41 -27.37
C CYS A 188 -8.52 19.23 -28.06
N LYS A 189 -8.85 20.45 -28.47
CA LYS A 189 -7.94 21.36 -29.21
C LYS A 189 -6.73 21.79 -28.36
N VAL A 190 -6.90 21.89 -27.05
CA VAL A 190 -5.82 22.19 -26.08
C VAL A 190 -4.81 21.04 -26.04
N CYS A 191 -5.28 19.78 -25.90
CA CYS A 191 -4.42 18.60 -25.92
C CYS A 191 -3.73 18.37 -27.28
N ALA A 192 -4.33 18.83 -28.38
CA ALA A 192 -3.73 18.80 -29.70
C ALA A 192 -2.60 19.84 -29.86
N LEU A 193 -2.73 21.02 -29.24
CA LEU A 193 -1.75 22.10 -29.28
C LEU A 193 -0.47 21.78 -28.49
N TYR A 194 -0.59 21.15 -27.31
CA TYR A 194 0.57 20.81 -26.48
C TYR A 194 1.39 19.60 -26.98
N LYS A 195 1.03 18.99 -28.13
CA LYS A 195 1.73 17.86 -28.79
C LYS A 195 2.11 16.69 -27.86
N SER A 196 1.49 16.57 -26.69
CA SER A 196 1.60 15.38 -25.86
C SER A 196 0.86 14.28 -26.60
N LYS A 197 1.59 13.36 -27.26
CA LYS A 197 1.06 12.22 -28.04
C LYS A 197 -0.29 11.75 -27.46
N PRO A 198 -1.45 12.18 -27.99
CA PRO A 198 -2.71 12.04 -27.27
C PRO A 198 -3.14 10.59 -27.40
N ARG A 199 -2.78 9.78 -26.40
CA ARG A 199 -3.39 8.48 -26.21
C ARG A 199 -4.78 8.75 -25.64
N LYS A 200 -5.76 8.51 -26.51
CA LYS A 200 -7.14 8.10 -26.22
C LYS A 200 -8.15 9.25 -26.05
N TYR A 201 -9.10 9.19 -26.95
CA TYR A 201 -10.43 9.81 -26.94
C TYR A 201 -11.04 9.86 -25.54
N THR A 202 -11.50 11.05 -25.12
CA THR A 202 -12.16 11.30 -23.84
C THR A 202 -13.66 11.54 -24.05
N LYS A 203 -14.49 11.14 -23.07
CA LYS A 203 -15.94 11.45 -23.05
C LYS A 203 -16.25 12.94 -22.81
N TYR A 204 -15.27 13.66 -22.27
CA TYR A 204 -15.38 15.08 -21.92
C TYR A 204 -14.72 15.97 -22.98
N PHE A 205 -15.34 17.11 -23.29
CA PHE A 205 -14.86 18.12 -24.24
C PHE A 205 -15.10 19.54 -23.70
N CYS A 206 -14.40 20.55 -24.21
CA CYS A 206 -14.63 21.95 -23.86
C CYS A 206 -15.48 22.63 -24.96
N PRO A 207 -16.69 23.13 -24.66
CA PRO A 207 -17.59 23.74 -25.65
C PRO A 207 -16.98 24.96 -26.34
N GLU A 208 -16.36 25.86 -25.57
CA GLU A 208 -15.78 27.11 -26.07
C GLU A 208 -14.63 26.86 -27.06
N CYS A 209 -13.85 25.81 -26.83
CA CYS A 209 -12.75 25.42 -27.72
C CYS A 209 -13.20 24.60 -28.95
N SER A 210 -14.40 24.02 -28.93
CA SER A 210 -14.91 23.15 -29.99
C SER A 210 -15.69 23.91 -31.08
N THR A 211 -16.21 25.10 -30.81
CA THR A 211 -16.95 25.92 -31.79
C THR A 211 -16.06 26.50 -32.89
N GLY A 212 -14.76 26.65 -32.63
CA GLY A 212 -13.79 27.26 -33.55
C GLY A 212 -13.09 26.30 -34.53
N ASN A 213 -13.55 25.07 -34.73
CA ASN A 213 -13.01 24.18 -35.77
C ASN A 213 -14.16 23.43 -36.47
N LYS A 214 -14.88 24.15 -37.35
CA LYS A 214 -15.57 23.50 -38.47
C LYS A 214 -14.50 23.07 -39.48
N ARG A 215 -14.11 21.80 -39.42
CA ARG A 215 -13.61 21.05 -40.58
C ARG A 215 -14.48 19.82 -40.73
#